data_AF-A0A967PQR0-F1
#
_entry.id   AF-A0A967PQR0-F1
#
_cell.length_a   1.000
_cell.length_b   1.000
_cell.length_c   1.000
_cell.angle_alpha   90.00
_cell.angle_beta   90.00
_cell.angle_gamma   90.00
#
_symmetry.space_group_name_H-M   'P 1'
#
loop_
_entity.id
_entity.type
_entity.pdbx_description
1 polymer ?
#
loop_
_entity_poly.entity_id
_entity_poly.type
_entity_poly.pdbx_seq_one_letter_code
_entity_poly.pdbx_strand_id
1 'polypeptide(L)'
;FGGCAGEVTGGDETCDGMDEDCDGSTDEGVIGAACPLQEGVCAGSTQRCGGSGGFETCDAATYGTGYEADETLCDGLDNDCDGTVDEGCDCVSGTTQECGSSTGACERGS
;
A
#
# COMPACT_ATOMS: atom_id res chain seq x y z
N PHE A 1 37.03 -2.08 12.69
CA PHE A 1 37.04 -3.53 12.39
C PHE A 1 36.85 -4.28 13.71
N GLY A 2 35.63 -4.24 14.23
CA GLY A 2 35.19 -5.08 15.35
C GLY A 2 34.31 -6.14 14.73
N GLY A 3 34.65 -7.40 14.94
CA GLY A 3 34.10 -8.52 14.20
C GLY A 3 32.82 -9.07 14.80
N CYS A 4 32.08 -9.80 13.96
CA CYS A 4 31.11 -10.77 14.42
C CYS A 4 31.66 -12.15 14.03
N ALA A 5 32.13 -12.88 15.05
CA ALA A 5 32.42 -14.29 14.96
C ALA A 5 31.06 -15.00 15.07
N GLY A 6 30.70 -15.75 14.03
CA GLY A 6 29.32 -16.12 13.75
C GLY A 6 28.58 -16.82 14.88
N GLU A 7 27.32 -16.43 15.03
CA GLU A 7 26.23 -17.30 15.46
C GLU A 7 24.98 -16.89 14.66
N VAL A 8 24.53 -17.77 13.77
CA VAL A 8 23.33 -17.57 12.93
C VAL A 8 22.12 -17.94 13.78
N THR A 9 21.76 -17.09 14.73
CA THR A 9 20.50 -17.20 15.44
C THR A 9 19.69 -16.01 15.01
N GLY A 10 18.67 -16.24 14.17
CA GLY A 10 17.76 -15.22 13.67
C GLY A 10 17.29 -14.31 14.79
N GLY A 11 18.00 -13.19 14.95
CA GLY A 11 17.58 -12.09 15.77
C GLY A 11 16.40 -11.47 15.04
N ASP A 12 15.39 -11.07 15.80
CA ASP A 12 14.36 -10.21 15.22
C ASP A 12 15.07 -8.95 14.71
N GLU A 13 15.18 -8.81 13.38
CA GLU A 13 15.69 -7.59 12.75
C GLU A 13 14.81 -6.40 13.15
N THR A 14 15.45 -5.31 13.56
CA THR A 14 14.78 -4.06 13.91
C THR A 14 15.02 -3.06 12.82
N CYS A 15 14.00 -2.26 12.46
CA CYS A 15 14.18 -1.18 11.50
C CYS A 15 14.97 -0.02 12.12
N ASP A 16 16.30 -0.14 12.15
CA ASP A 16 17.21 0.84 12.72
C ASP A 16 18.50 1.06 11.91
N GLY A 17 18.63 0.40 10.75
CA GLY A 17 19.79 0.52 9.88
C GLY A 17 20.99 -0.27 10.36
N MET A 18 20.81 -1.25 11.25
CA MET A 18 21.84 -2.18 11.70
C MET A 18 21.57 -3.59 11.17
N ASP A 19 22.65 -4.34 10.98
CA ASP A 19 22.65 -5.76 10.58
C ASP A 19 22.79 -6.58 11.88
N GLU A 20 21.66 -6.95 12.48
CA GLU A 20 21.63 -7.54 13.83
C GLU A 20 21.91 -9.06 13.78
N ASP A 21 21.64 -9.71 12.65
CA ASP A 21 21.97 -11.12 12.41
C ASP A 21 23.33 -11.36 11.73
N CYS A 22 24.00 -10.28 11.29
CA CYS A 22 25.30 -10.26 10.64
C CYS A 22 25.35 -11.04 9.31
N ASP A 23 24.24 -11.11 8.56
CA ASP A 23 24.19 -11.78 7.25
C ASP A 23 24.75 -10.91 6.10
N GLY A 24 25.01 -9.63 6.37
CA GLY A 24 25.54 -8.65 5.42
C GLY A 24 24.45 -7.86 4.66
N SER A 25 23.19 -8.12 4.95
CA SER A 25 22.04 -7.29 4.61
C SER A 25 21.73 -6.37 5.80
N THR A 26 20.80 -5.44 5.64
CA THR A 26 20.44 -4.53 6.72
C THR A 26 18.94 -4.34 6.67
N ASP A 27 18.28 -4.47 7.81
CA ASP A 27 16.83 -4.39 7.97
C ASP A 27 16.04 -5.36 7.05
N GLU A 28 16.59 -6.54 6.76
CA GLU A 28 15.96 -7.52 5.89
C GLU A 28 14.77 -8.23 6.54
N GLY A 29 13.69 -8.39 5.78
CA GLY A 29 12.47 -9.06 6.28
C GLY A 29 11.72 -8.27 7.36
N VAL A 30 12.12 -7.03 7.67
CA VAL A 30 11.45 -6.18 8.66
C VAL A 30 10.14 -5.64 8.10
N ILE A 31 9.03 -6.13 8.63
CA ILE A 31 7.68 -5.67 8.29
C ILE A 31 7.14 -4.80 9.41
N GLY A 32 6.74 -3.56 9.07
CA GLY A 32 6.20 -2.62 10.03
C GLY A 32 4.74 -2.88 10.39
N ALA A 33 4.15 -1.96 11.15
CA ALA A 33 2.74 -2.03 11.47
C ALA A 33 1.88 -1.92 10.19
N ALA A 34 0.63 -2.39 10.28
CA ALA A 34 -0.36 -2.15 9.24
C ALA A 34 -0.56 -0.65 9.02
N CYS A 35 -0.80 -0.25 7.78
CA CYS A 35 -1.11 1.12 7.45
C CYS A 35 -2.49 1.54 8.00
N PRO A 36 -2.75 2.85 8.15
CA PRO A 36 -4.05 3.33 8.62
C PRO A 36 -5.21 2.99 7.68
N LEU A 37 -4.98 3.01 6.37
CA LEU A 37 -5.95 2.61 5.36
C LEU A 37 -5.76 1.13 5.04
N GLN A 38 -6.83 0.37 5.19
CA GLN A 38 -6.82 -1.09 5.02
C GLN A 38 -8.03 -1.62 4.24
N GLU A 39 -8.88 -0.72 3.76
CA GLU A 39 -9.99 -1.04 2.87
C GLU A 39 -9.49 -1.03 1.41
N GLY A 40 -10.32 -1.53 0.49
CA GLY A 40 -10.04 -1.43 -0.93
C GLY A 40 -8.69 -2.00 -1.38
N VAL A 41 -8.03 -1.26 -2.25
CA VAL A 41 -6.70 -1.61 -2.79
C VAL A 41 -5.59 -1.51 -1.74
N CYS A 42 -5.80 -0.81 -0.62
CA CYS A 42 -4.85 -0.68 0.47
C CYS A 42 -4.82 -1.90 1.40
N ALA A 43 -5.74 -2.86 1.22
CA ALA A 43 -5.82 -4.05 2.03
C ALA A 43 -4.52 -4.86 1.96
N GLY A 44 -3.81 -4.93 3.09
CA GLY A 44 -2.55 -5.66 3.26
C GLY A 44 -1.33 -4.76 3.31
N SER A 45 -1.46 -3.44 3.13
CA SER A 45 -0.34 -2.51 3.21
C SER A 45 0.25 -2.42 4.62
N THR A 46 1.58 -2.41 4.68
CA THR A 46 2.37 -2.29 5.92
C THR A 46 3.44 -1.21 5.75
N GLN A 47 3.83 -0.57 6.86
CA GLN A 47 4.90 0.41 6.83
C GLN A 47 6.21 -0.18 6.29
N ARG A 48 6.90 0.60 5.47
CA ARG A 48 8.23 0.25 4.95
C ARG A 48 9.31 0.66 5.94
N CYS A 49 10.38 -0.11 6.01
CA CYS A 49 11.54 0.27 6.78
C CYS A 49 12.40 1.29 6.02
N GLY A 50 12.67 2.45 6.63
CA GLY A 50 13.58 3.49 6.13
C GLY A 50 15.01 3.38 6.69
N GLY A 51 15.36 2.23 7.28
CA GLY A 51 16.60 1.96 8.00
C GLY A 51 16.73 2.82 9.26
N SER A 52 17.84 3.54 9.41
CA SER A 52 18.09 4.42 10.58
C SER A 52 17.03 5.50 10.84
N GLY A 53 16.17 5.80 9.86
CA GLY A 53 15.02 6.68 10.03
C GLY A 53 13.82 6.02 10.71
N GLY A 54 13.88 4.70 10.96
CA GLY A 54 12.76 3.88 11.41
C GLY A 54 11.74 3.60 10.31
N PHE A 55 10.55 3.17 10.72
CA PHE A 55 9.44 2.94 9.79
C PHE A 55 8.94 4.24 9.17
N GLU A 56 8.80 4.23 7.84
CA GLU A 56 8.24 5.35 7.08
C GLU A 56 6.73 5.47 7.32
N THR A 57 6.19 6.67 7.11
CA THR A 57 4.74 6.88 7.05
C THR A 57 4.17 6.25 5.80
N CYS A 58 2.98 5.65 5.89
CA CYS A 58 2.29 5.13 4.71
C CYS A 58 1.90 6.27 3.77
N ASP A 59 2.35 6.15 2.53
CA ASP A 59 2.10 7.07 1.43
C ASP A 59 1.59 6.31 0.20
N ALA A 60 1.34 7.02 -0.91
CA ALA A 60 0.90 6.40 -2.16
C ALA A 60 1.84 5.28 -2.65
N ALA A 61 3.16 5.40 -2.43
CA ALA A 61 4.10 4.35 -2.82
C ALA A 61 3.99 3.11 -1.92
N THR A 62 3.48 3.27 -0.69
CA THR A 62 3.22 2.18 0.26
C THR A 62 1.89 1.47 -0.02
N TYR A 63 0.86 2.21 -0.43
CA TYR A 63 -0.44 1.65 -0.82
C TYR A 63 -0.44 1.01 -2.22
N GLY A 64 0.53 1.38 -3.06
CA GLY A 64 0.78 0.73 -4.34
C GLY A 64 0.15 1.48 -5.52
N THR A 65 0.27 0.90 -6.72
CA THR A 65 -0.09 1.60 -7.97
C THR A 65 -1.59 1.76 -8.19
N GLY A 66 -2.41 1.05 -7.43
CA GLY A 66 -3.87 1.21 -7.45
C GLY A 66 -4.37 2.34 -6.57
N TYR A 67 -3.53 2.86 -5.65
CA TYR A 67 -3.97 3.91 -4.74
C TYR A 67 -4.11 5.26 -5.44
N GLU A 68 -5.26 5.90 -5.25
CA GLU A 68 -5.55 7.26 -5.63
C GLU A 68 -5.91 8.08 -4.38
N ALA A 69 -5.46 9.33 -4.27
CA ALA A 69 -5.88 10.17 -3.14
C ALA A 69 -7.29 10.74 -3.31
N ASP A 70 -7.72 10.85 -4.56
CA ASP A 70 -9.07 11.19 -4.98
C ASP A 70 -9.42 10.17 -6.07
N GLU A 71 -10.56 9.49 -5.94
CA GLU A 71 -10.92 8.43 -6.88
C GLU A 71 -11.26 8.99 -8.28
N THR A 72 -10.56 8.52 -9.31
CA THR A 72 -10.75 9.00 -10.69
C THR A 72 -10.83 7.91 -11.75
N LEU A 73 -10.35 6.71 -11.44
CA LEU A 73 -10.32 5.60 -12.40
C LEU A 73 -11.70 4.99 -12.65
N CYS A 74 -12.63 5.09 -11.70
CA CYS A 74 -13.98 4.52 -11.78
C CYS A 74 -13.94 3.06 -12.27
N ASP A 75 -13.07 2.25 -11.68
CA ASP A 75 -12.73 0.90 -12.16
C ASP A 75 -13.39 -0.22 -11.36
N GLY A 76 -14.30 0.11 -10.44
CA GLY A 76 -14.97 -0.83 -9.56
C GLY A 76 -14.12 -1.28 -8.38
N LEU A 77 -13.05 -0.54 -8.07
CA LEU A 77 -12.18 -0.71 -6.92
C LEU A 77 -12.22 0.55 -6.06
N ASP A 78 -12.10 0.36 -4.75
CA ASP A 78 -11.89 1.40 -3.75
C ASP A 78 -10.40 1.79 -3.76
N ASN A 79 -10.08 2.80 -4.55
CA ASN A 79 -8.70 3.22 -4.83
C ASN A 79 -8.20 4.24 -3.81
N ASP A 80 -9.08 4.98 -3.13
CA ASP A 80 -8.71 5.89 -2.05
C ASP A 80 -8.80 5.28 -0.63
N CYS A 81 -9.30 4.05 -0.57
CA CYS A 81 -9.34 3.18 0.60
C CYS A 81 -10.19 3.77 1.72
N ASP A 82 -11.25 4.48 1.36
CA ASP A 82 -12.20 5.09 2.31
C ASP A 82 -13.36 4.13 2.69
N GLY A 83 -13.44 2.98 2.01
CA GLY A 83 -14.41 1.91 2.24
C GLY A 83 -15.67 2.01 1.38
N THR A 84 -15.75 2.98 0.48
CA THR A 84 -16.76 3.02 -0.58
C THR A 84 -16.13 2.61 -1.92
N VAL A 85 -16.89 2.60 -3.03
CA VAL A 85 -16.34 2.19 -4.34
C VAL A 85 -16.91 3.11 -5.39
N ASP A 86 -16.03 3.68 -6.21
CA ASP A 86 -16.32 4.62 -7.30
C ASP A 86 -17.05 5.91 -6.83
N GLU A 87 -16.58 6.55 -5.75
CA GLU A 87 -17.18 7.77 -5.19
C GLU A 87 -16.94 8.97 -6.10
N GLY A 88 -18.00 9.72 -6.39
CA GLY A 88 -17.88 10.88 -7.28
C GLY A 88 -17.71 10.50 -8.75
N CYS A 89 -17.81 9.21 -9.11
CA CYS A 89 -17.99 8.73 -10.47
C CYS A 89 -19.43 8.98 -10.98
N ASP A 90 -19.92 10.22 -10.82
CA ASP A 90 -21.19 10.64 -11.39
C ASP A 90 -21.09 10.66 -12.92
N CYS A 91 -22.08 10.04 -13.57
CA CYS A 91 -22.25 10.14 -15.02
C CYS A 91 -22.61 11.59 -15.41
N VAL A 92 -21.60 12.41 -15.72
CA VAL A 92 -21.85 13.77 -16.22
C VAL A 92 -22.52 13.68 -17.59
N SER A 93 -23.70 14.31 -17.71
CA SER A 93 -24.44 14.35 -18.98
C SER A 93 -23.59 14.96 -20.10
N GLY A 94 -23.16 14.11 -21.06
CA GLY A 94 -22.35 14.52 -22.21
C GLY A 94 -20.90 14.03 -22.21
N THR A 95 -20.44 13.36 -21.15
CA THR A 95 -19.17 12.63 -21.16
C THR A 95 -19.41 11.16 -21.55
N THR A 96 -18.43 10.55 -22.21
CA THR A 96 -18.41 9.10 -22.46
C THR A 96 -17.26 8.56 -21.62
N GLN A 97 -17.58 7.84 -20.56
CA GLN A 97 -16.61 7.06 -19.79
C GLN A 97 -16.64 5.62 -20.32
N GLU A 98 -15.48 4.96 -20.35
CA GLU A 98 -15.43 3.53 -20.64
C GLU A 98 -16.20 2.80 -19.54
N CYS A 99 -17.18 1.96 -19.90
CA CYS A 99 -17.97 1.24 -18.90
C CYS A 99 -17.18 0.02 -18.37
N GLY A 100 -16.59 0.11 -17.19
CA GLY A 100 -16.26 -1.03 -16.34
C GLY A 100 -16.80 -0.71 -14.95
N SER A 101 -17.43 -1.58 -14.17
CA SER A 101 -17.74 -3.01 -14.24
C SER A 101 -19.24 -3.19 -14.00
N SER A 102 -19.82 -4.34 -14.33
CA SER A 102 -21.27 -4.62 -14.33
C SER A 102 -21.95 -4.70 -12.93
N THR A 103 -21.58 -3.85 -11.98
CA THR A 103 -22.19 -3.75 -10.64
C THR A 103 -22.41 -2.29 -10.29
N GLY A 104 -23.60 -1.77 -10.61
CA GLY A 104 -23.98 -0.37 -10.47
C GLY A 104 -25.02 -0.03 -11.53
N ALA A 105 -25.99 0.84 -11.22
CA ALA A 105 -27.17 1.09 -12.06
C ALA A 105 -26.84 1.92 -13.32
N CYS A 106 -26.09 1.34 -14.26
CA CYS A 106 -25.99 1.83 -15.62
C CYS A 106 -27.13 1.21 -16.45
N GLU A 107 -28.34 1.75 -16.32
CA GLU A 107 -29.44 1.38 -17.22
C GLU A 107 -29.13 1.86 -18.65
N ARG A 108 -29.21 0.92 -19.60
CA ARG A 108 -29.03 1.20 -21.03
C ARG A 108 -30.22 2.04 -21.48
N GLY A 109 -30.00 3.33 -21.70
CA GLY A 109 -31.01 4.23 -22.25
C GLY A 109 -31.57 3.67 -23.56
N SER A 110 -32.89 3.43 -23.57
CA SER A 110 -33.69 3.25 -24.78
C SER A 110 -34.24 4.58 -25.27
#